data_AF-A0A0M0GEE4-F1
#
_entry.id   AF-A0A0M0GEE4-F1
#
_cell.length_a   1.000
_cell.length_b   1.000
_cell.length_c   1.000
_cell.angle_alpha   90.00
_cell.angle_beta   90.00
_cell.angle_gamma   90.00
#
_symmetry.space_group_name_H-M   'P 1'
#
loop_
_entity.id
_entity.type
_entity.pdbx_description
1 polymer ?
#
loop_
_entity_poly.entity_id
_entity_poly.type
_entity_poly.pdbx_seq_one_letter_code
_entity_poly.pdbx_strand_id
1 'polypeptide(L)' 'MSSFKVTSMIIDDEFDGEEYVTTEFLYENKFYSITFKKADLEVINAWVFNDGSSLPANLSEELIELIRDDVKKRF' A
#
# COMPACT_ATOMS: atom_id res chain seq x y z
N MET A 1 -14.01 -9.74 -8.09
CA MET A 1 -12.56 -9.51 -8.24
C MET A 1 -12.34 -8.02 -8.40
N SER A 2 -12.17 -7.35 -7.27
CA SER A 2 -11.86 -5.93 -7.19
C SER A 2 -10.53 -5.68 -7.91
N SER A 3 -10.60 -5.00 -9.05
CA SER A 3 -9.44 -4.81 -9.93
C SER A 3 -8.66 -3.57 -9.49
N PHE A 4 -7.75 -3.73 -8.54
CA PHE A 4 -6.73 -2.72 -8.28
C PHE A 4 -5.57 -2.90 -9.25
N LYS A 5 -4.83 -1.81 -9.51
CA LYS A 5 -3.63 -1.83 -10.33
C LYS A 5 -2.49 -1.17 -9.57
N VAL A 6 -1.48 -1.93 -9.18
CA VAL A 6 -0.25 -1.37 -8.60
C VAL A 6 0.43 -0.49 -9.64
N THR A 7 0.65 0.77 -9.30
CA THR A 7 1.32 1.77 -10.14
C THR A 7 2.76 1.97 -9.73
N SER A 8 3.06 1.82 -8.44
CA SER A 8 4.42 1.98 -7.90
C SER A 8 4.61 1.14 -6.64
N MET A 9 5.85 0.78 -6.36
CA MET A 9 6.26 0.10 -5.13
C MET A 9 7.61 0.64 -4.72
N ILE A 10 7.69 1.13 -3.48
CA ILE A 10 8.88 1.74 -2.89
C ILE A 10 9.22 0.93 -1.65
N ILE A 11 10.43 0.39 -1.60
CA ILE A 11 10.98 -0.28 -0.42
C ILE A 11 11.92 0.72 0.24
N ASP A 12 11.56 1.18 1.43
CA ASP A 12 12.35 2.08 2.23
C ASP A 12 13.14 1.25 3.25
N ASP A 13 14.44 1.21 3.05
CA ASP A 13 15.40 0.48 3.89
C ASP A 13 15.99 1.51 4.87
N GLU A 14 15.22 1.91 5.89
CA GLU A 14 15.75 2.83 6.90
C GLU A 14 16.88 2.16 7.68
N PHE A 15 17.96 2.91 7.84
CA PHE A 15 19.25 2.48 8.39
C PHE A 15 19.22 2.29 9.92
N ASP A 16 18.15 1.69 10.47
CA ASP A 16 18.00 1.33 11.89
C ASP A 16 17.16 0.05 12.10
N GLY A 17 16.94 -0.75 11.04
CA GLY A 17 16.36 -2.09 11.12
C GLY A 17 14.84 -2.17 10.96
N GLU A 18 14.17 -1.04 10.72
CA GLU A 18 12.75 -1.03 10.31
C GLU A 18 12.64 -0.70 8.82
N GLU A 19 12.27 -1.72 8.05
CA GLU A 19 12.04 -1.58 6.61
C GLU A 19 10.55 -1.40 6.34
N TYR A 20 10.21 -0.50 5.41
CA TYR A 20 8.83 -0.21 5.04
C TYR A 20 8.61 -0.45 3.55
N VAL A 21 7.42 -0.94 3.19
CA VAL A 21 7.02 -1.13 1.80
C VAL A 21 5.80 -0.28 1.53
N THR A 22 6.00 0.81 0.78
CA THR A 22 4.91 1.66 0.32
C THR A 22 4.49 1.22 -1.08
N THR A 23 3.21 0.83 -1.21
CA THR A 23 2.61 0.40 -2.46
C THR A 23 1.57 1.43 -2.89
N GLU A 24 1.77 2.00 -4.08
CA GLU A 24 0.79 2.89 -4.70
C GLU A 24 -0.02 2.13 -5.74
N PHE A 25 -1.33 2.31 -5.72
CA PHE A 25 -2.24 1.58 -6.59
C PHE A 25 -3.47 2.40 -6.97
N LEU A 26 -3.99 2.13 -8.17
CA LEU A 26 -5.26 2.66 -8.64
C LEU A 26 -6.37 1.68 -8.28
N TYR A 27 -7.41 2.18 -7.61
CA TYR A 27 -8.62 1.43 -7.28
C TYR A 27 -9.84 2.34 -7.43
N GLU A 28 -10.90 1.88 -8.10
CA GLU A 28 -12.12 2.67 -8.35
C GLU A 28 -11.86 4.10 -8.88
N ASN A 29 -10.90 4.22 -9.82
CA ASN A 29 -10.49 5.49 -10.43
C ASN A 29 -9.91 6.53 -9.45
N LYS A 30 -9.43 6.07 -8.29
CA LYS A 30 -8.70 6.88 -7.30
C LYS A 30 -7.34 6.28 -7.04
N PHE A 31 -6.37 7.14 -6.79
CA PHE A 31 -5.03 6.72 -6.38
C PHE A 31 -5.01 6.51 -4.88
N TYR A 32 -4.47 5.38 -4.47
CA TYR A 32 -4.26 5.01 -3.09
C TYR A 32 -2.78 4.73 -2.86
N SER A 33 -2.35 4.92 -1.62
CA SER A 33 -1.06 4.48 -1.14
C SER A 33 -1.26 3.72 0.16
N ILE A 34 -0.59 2.60 0.32
CA ILE A 34 -0.59 1.82 1.55
C ILE A 34 0.86 1.53 1.94
N THR A 35 1.22 1.80 3.19
CA THR A 35 2.55 1.49 3.71
C THR A 35 2.43 0.30 4.66
N PHE A 36 3.24 -0.71 4.37
CA PHE A 36 3.39 -1.89 5.19
C PHE A 36 4.73 -1.87 5.92
N LYS A 37 4.78 -2.44 7.12
CA LYS A 37 6.03 -2.82 7.76
C LYS A 37 6.57 -4.07 7.09
N LYS A 38 7.78 -4.07 6.54
CA LYS A 38 8.30 -5.20 5.76
C LYS A 38 8.44 -6.48 6.58
N ALA A 39 8.73 -6.37 7.88
CA ALA A 39 8.97 -7.51 8.77
C ALA A 39 7.78 -8.47 8.86
N ASP A 40 6.55 -7.95 8.87
CA ASP A 40 5.32 -8.71 9.12
C ASP A 40 4.15 -8.32 8.18
N LEU A 41 4.36 -7.31 7.32
CA LEU A 41 3.37 -6.68 6.45
C LEU A 41 2.15 -6.13 7.19
N GLU A 42 2.33 -5.70 8.42
CA GLU A 42 1.35 -4.90 9.14
C GLU A 42 1.14 -3.57 8.42
N VAL A 43 -0.11 -3.16 8.31
CA VAL A 43 -0.48 -1.89 7.70
C VAL A 43 -0.16 -0.78 8.68
N ILE A 44 0.82 0.05 8.34
CA ILE A 44 1.20 1.23 9.12
C ILE A 44 0.23 2.37 8.83
N ASN A 45 -0.06 2.61 7.56
CA ASN A 45 -1.03 3.60 7.13
C ASN A 45 -1.59 3.30 5.74
N ALA A 46 -2.71 3.94 5.42
CA ALA A 46 -3.28 3.96 4.10
C ALA A 46 -3.82 5.36 3.79
N TRP A 47 -3.64 5.78 2.55
CA TRP A 47 -3.98 7.10 2.05
C TRP A 47 -4.71 7.00 0.72
N VAL A 48 -5.62 7.92 0.48
CA VAL A 48 -6.27 8.15 -0.81
C VAL A 48 -5.94 9.56 -1.27
N PHE A 49 -5.48 9.68 -2.50
CA PHE A 49 -5.22 10.95 -3.13
C PHE A 49 -6.50 11.45 -3.78
N ASN A 50 -6.96 12.62 -3.34
CA ASN A 50 -8.14 13.29 -3.86
C ASN A 50 -7.86 14.79 -4.00
N ASP A 51 -8.03 15.34 -5.19
CA ASP A 51 -7.96 16.79 -5.46
C ASP A 51 -6.68 17.46 -4.91
N GLY A 52 -5.51 16.82 -5.14
CA GLY A 52 -4.21 17.33 -4.70
C GLY A 52 -3.92 17.19 -3.20
N SER A 53 -4.81 16.54 -2.45
CA SER A 53 -4.64 16.25 -1.01
C SER A 53 -4.63 14.75 -0.74
N SER A 54 -3.86 14.34 0.27
CA SER A 54 -3.85 12.96 0.77
C SER A 54 -4.72 12.87 2.02
N LEU A 55 -5.75 12.02 1.96
CA LEU A 55 -6.65 11.76 3.09
C LEU A 55 -6.43 10.33 3.58
N PRO A 56 -6.55 10.07 4.90
CA PRO A 56 -6.44 8.70 5.40
C PRO A 56 -7.53 7.84 4.75
N ALA A 57 -7.11 6.72 4.16
CA ALA A 57 -8.01 5.79 3.49
C ALA A 57 -8.40 4.67 4.44
N ASN A 58 -9.70 4.37 4.48
CA ASN A 58 -10.18 3.13 5.08
C ASN A 58 -10.37 2.11 3.96
N LEU A 59 -9.44 1.17 3.85
CA LEU A 59 -9.47 0.08 2.88
C LEU A 59 -10.14 -1.14 3.52
N SER A 60 -10.91 -1.88 2.73
CA SER A 60 -11.46 -3.15 3.21
C SER A 60 -10.34 -4.17 3.46
N GLU A 61 -10.53 -5.02 4.46
CA GLU A 61 -9.57 -6.08 4.79
C GLU A 61 -9.28 -7.00 3.59
N GLU A 62 -10.31 -7.32 2.79
CA GLU A 62 -10.14 -8.10 1.56
C GLU A 62 -9.17 -7.44 0.57
N LEU A 63 -9.26 -6.12 0.38
CA LEU A 63 -8.37 -5.39 -0.51
C LEU A 63 -6.94 -5.33 0.04
N ILE A 64 -6.80 -5.14 1.35
CA ILE A 64 -5.50 -5.16 2.03
C ILE A 64 -4.83 -6.53 1.84
N GLU A 65 -5.56 -7.62 2.04
CA GLU A 65 -5.04 -8.99 1.86
C GLU A 65 -4.59 -9.24 0.41
N LEU A 66 -5.37 -8.78 -0.57
CA LEU A 66 -5.00 -8.90 -1.99
C LEU A 66 -3.72 -8.12 -2.32
N ILE A 67 -3.58 -6.90 -1.80
CA ILE A 67 -2.37 -6.09 -2.00
C ILE A 67 -1.20 -6.78 -1.30
N ARG A 68 -1.37 -7.23 -0.05
CA ARG A 68 -0.35 -7.93 0.73
C ARG A 68 0.18 -9.16 0.00
N ASP A 69 -0.70 -9.96 -0.62
CA ASP A 69 -0.31 -11.11 -1.43
C ASP A 69 0.48 -10.71 -2.68
N ASP A 70 0.12 -9.58 -3.32
CA ASP A 70 0.90 -9.03 -4.44
C ASP A 70 2.28 -8.52 -4.00
N VAL A 71 2.36 -7.82 -2.86
CA VAL A 71 3.65 -7.36 -2.31
C VAL A 71 4.55 -8.55 -2.00
N LYS A 72 4.03 -9.58 -1.31
CA LYS A 72 4.76 -10.83 -1.00
C LYS A 72 5.32 -11.56 -2.22
N LYS A 73 4.74 -11.38 -3.40
CA LYS A 73 5.23 -12.00 -4.64
C LYS A 73 6.37 -11.24 -5.30
N ARG A 74 6.61 -9.99 -4.89
CA ARG A 74 7.60 -9.10 -5.52
C ARG A 74 8.91 -8.99 -4.73
N PHE A 75 8.99 -9.59 -3.55
CA PHE A 75 10.20 -9.72 -2.74
C PHE A 75 10.38 -11.18 -2.29
#